data_AF-A0A0Q0W4T6-F1
#
_entry.id   AF-A0A0Q0W4T6-F1
#
_cell.length_a   1.000
_cell.length_b   1.000
_cell.length_c   1.000
_cell.angle_alpha   90.00
_cell.angle_beta   90.00
_cell.angle_gamma   90.00
#
_symmetry.space_group_name_H-M   'P 1'
#
loop_
_entity.id
_entity.type
_entity.pdbx_description
1 polymer ?
#
loop_
_entity_poly.entity_id
_entity_poly.type
_entity_poly.pdbx_seq_one_letter_code
_entity_poly.pdbx_strand_id
1 'polypeptide(L)'
;MTLFSKNLFLLFLLMGLISNIFSQNLNEAAIINFRGELKKIGDQWFLNTGDDFYAIQLSPEEFLINNHILLENKKEIEIRGILKEDEIEVYNLIYEKIELALRDENGIPLWESDEADFQPYEVMPEKCIGCQLCVKYCPYDAISMVKGMAVIDQEKCVACGICTDGNNGSFKGCPTNAIKKPSSQ
;
A
#
# COMPACT_ATOMS: atom_id res chain seq x y z
N MET A 1 11.31 72.15 10.41
CA MET A 1 10.07 71.76 9.70
C MET A 1 10.51 71.40 8.29
N THR A 2 10.52 70.12 7.91
CA THR A 2 9.29 69.44 7.51
C THR A 2 9.35 67.94 7.82
N LEU A 3 8.24 67.47 8.38
CA LEU A 3 7.93 66.10 8.73
C LEU A 3 7.80 65.25 7.46
N PHE A 4 8.83 64.58 6.95
CA PHE A 4 8.63 63.65 5.82
C PHE A 4 9.57 62.43 5.77
N SER A 5 10.17 62.01 6.89
CA SER A 5 11.05 60.81 6.88
C SER A 5 10.75 59.73 7.91
N LYS A 6 9.72 59.89 8.76
CA LYS A 6 9.40 58.89 9.81
C LYS A 6 8.19 57.99 9.53
N ASN A 7 7.31 58.34 8.59
CA ASN A 7 6.12 57.53 8.28
C ASN A 7 6.30 56.54 7.12
N LEU A 8 7.35 56.66 6.31
CA LEU A 8 7.58 55.70 5.23
C LEU A 8 8.17 54.39 5.77
N PHE A 9 8.96 54.44 6.84
CA PHE A 9 9.57 53.27 7.46
C PHE A 9 8.56 52.40 8.25
N LEU A 10 7.49 53.01 8.79
CA LEU A 10 6.41 52.27 9.46
C LEU A 10 5.48 51.54 8.47
N LEU A 11 5.36 52.02 7.22
CA LEU A 11 4.54 51.38 6.19
C LEU A 11 5.18 50.07 5.70
N PHE A 12 6.51 50.00 5.63
CA PHE A 12 7.24 48.78 5.28
C PHE A 12 7.18 47.70 6.37
N LEU A 13 7.05 48.08 7.65
CA LEU A 13 6.85 47.14 8.76
C LEU A 13 5.44 46.53 8.79
N LEU A 14 4.42 47.25 8.29
CA LEU A 14 3.06 46.72 8.11
C LEU A 14 2.91 45.88 6.83
N MET A 15 3.68 46.17 5.78
CA MET A 15 3.74 45.31 4.58
C MET A 15 4.57 44.04 4.77
N GLY A 16 5.50 44.01 5.74
CA GLY A 16 6.29 42.83 6.10
C GLY A 16 5.62 41.87 7.10
N LEU A 17 4.44 42.22 7.63
CA LEU A 17 3.67 41.34 8.53
C LEU A 17 2.53 40.58 7.82
N ILE A 18 2.33 40.78 6.51
CA ILE A 18 1.37 40.01 5.71
C ILE A 18 2.07 38.92 4.88
N SER A 19 3.39 38.93 4.75
CA SER A 19 4.15 37.90 4.02
C SER A 19 4.43 36.63 4.82
N ASN A 20 3.77 36.41 5.97
CA ASN A 20 4.03 35.23 6.82
C ASN A 20 2.76 34.54 7.37
N ILE A 21 1.60 34.74 6.72
CA ILE A 21 0.34 34.01 7.04
C ILE A 21 -0.19 33.22 5.83
N PHE A 22 0.62 33.04 4.77
CA PHE A 22 0.21 32.20 3.63
C PHE A 22 1.34 31.26 3.22
N SER A 23 1.75 30.44 4.17
CA SER A 23 2.54 29.25 3.89
C SER A 23 2.00 28.10 4.73
N GLN A 24 0.71 27.80 4.58
CA GLN A 24 0.16 26.49 4.94
C GLN A 24 -0.78 26.00 3.84
N ASN A 25 -0.44 24.81 3.35
CA ASN A 25 -1.28 23.84 2.65
C ASN A 25 -1.96 24.28 1.36
N LEU A 26 -1.33 23.92 0.23
CA LEU A 26 -2.03 23.65 -1.01
C LEU A 26 -1.81 22.18 -1.38
N ASN A 27 -2.90 21.41 -1.25
CA ASN A 27 -3.14 20.07 -1.82
C ASN A 27 -2.79 18.83 -0.99
N GLU A 28 -3.18 18.77 0.29
CA GLU A 28 -3.66 17.48 0.80
C GLU A 28 -5.10 17.32 0.30
N ALA A 29 -5.32 16.41 -0.65
CA ALA A 29 -6.66 16.10 -1.10
C ALA A 29 -7.46 15.55 0.10
N ALA A 30 -8.58 16.20 0.44
CA ALA A 30 -9.38 15.83 1.60
C ALA A 30 -10.05 14.48 1.38
N ILE A 31 -9.99 13.60 2.39
CA ILE A 31 -10.82 12.38 2.43
C ILE A 31 -12.26 12.81 2.72
N ILE A 32 -13.17 12.43 1.83
CA ILE A 32 -14.60 12.77 1.85
C ILE A 32 -15.41 11.48 2.07
N ASN A 33 -16.54 11.60 2.76
CA ASN A 33 -17.51 10.51 2.90
C ASN A 33 -18.58 10.61 1.80
N PHE A 34 -18.68 9.57 0.99
CA PHE A 34 -19.70 9.39 -0.03
C PHE A 34 -20.69 8.31 0.40
N ARG A 35 -21.95 8.46 0.02
CA ARG A 35 -23.01 7.49 0.28
C ARG A 35 -23.85 7.32 -0.97
N GLY A 36 -24.15 6.09 -1.33
CA GLY A 36 -24.90 5.83 -2.56
C GLY A 36 -25.13 4.37 -2.89
N GLU A 37 -25.74 4.13 -4.04
CA GLU A 37 -25.97 2.81 -4.63
C GLU A 37 -24.70 2.36 -5.37
N LEU A 38 -24.19 1.18 -5.03
CA LEU A 38 -23.03 0.56 -5.66
C LEU A 38 -23.47 -0.30 -6.85
N LYS A 39 -22.87 -0.07 -8.02
CA LYS A 39 -23.12 -0.88 -9.24
C LYS A 39 -21.84 -1.33 -9.90
N LYS A 40 -21.79 -2.59 -10.32
CA LYS A 40 -20.76 -3.11 -11.24
C LYS A 40 -21.29 -3.02 -12.68
N ILE A 41 -20.54 -2.37 -13.57
CA ILE A 41 -20.82 -2.31 -15.01
C ILE A 41 -19.57 -2.81 -15.73
N GLY A 42 -19.65 -4.01 -16.33
CA GLY A 42 -18.47 -4.71 -16.80
C GLY A 42 -17.55 -5.04 -15.62
N ASP A 43 -16.28 -4.64 -15.71
CA ASP A 43 -15.28 -4.86 -14.66
C ASP A 43 -15.10 -3.65 -13.72
N GLN A 44 -15.82 -2.55 -13.98
CA GLN A 44 -15.69 -1.30 -13.25
C GLN A 44 -16.84 -1.12 -12.24
N TRP A 45 -16.48 -0.62 -11.07
CA TRP A 45 -17.45 -0.25 -10.04
C TRP A 45 -17.79 1.23 -10.12
N PHE A 46 -19.03 1.53 -9.78
CA PHE A 46 -19.55 2.89 -9.76
C PHE A 46 -20.38 3.15 -8.51
N LEU A 47 -20.32 4.38 -8.01
CA LEU A 47 -21.16 4.87 -6.93
C LEU A 47 -22.15 5.89 -7.47
N ASN A 48 -23.43 5.59 -7.34
CA ASN A 48 -24.51 6.54 -7.59
C ASN A 48 -24.95 7.19 -6.28
N THR A 49 -24.62 8.46 -6.10
CA THR A 49 -24.97 9.23 -4.89
C THR A 49 -26.40 9.79 -4.92
N GLY A 50 -27.10 9.68 -6.06
CA GLY A 50 -28.39 10.32 -6.32
C GLY A 50 -28.23 11.67 -7.03
N ASP A 51 -27.22 12.44 -6.65
CA ASP A 51 -26.88 13.72 -7.31
C ASP A 51 -25.90 13.50 -8.48
N ASP A 52 -24.93 12.60 -8.29
CA ASP A 52 -23.87 12.30 -9.26
C ASP A 52 -23.53 10.81 -9.31
N PHE A 53 -22.79 10.45 -10.36
CA PHE A 53 -22.34 9.09 -10.66
C PHE A 53 -20.83 9.06 -10.84
N TYR A 54 -20.14 8.35 -9.94
CA TYR A 54 -18.68 8.32 -9.89
C TYR A 54 -18.14 6.94 -10.26
N ALA A 55 -17.04 6.91 -11.02
CA ALA A 55 -16.19 5.74 -11.06
C ALA A 55 -15.53 5.56 -9.68
N ILE A 56 -15.30 4.32 -9.25
CA ILE A 56 -14.53 4.09 -8.02
C ILE A 56 -13.29 3.26 -8.31
N GLN A 57 -12.14 3.75 -7.84
CA GLN A 57 -10.90 2.98 -7.80
C GLN A 57 -10.89 2.16 -6.52
N LEU A 58 -11.29 0.90 -6.66
CA LEU A 58 -11.37 -0.08 -5.58
C LEU A 58 -10.17 -1.05 -5.62
N SER A 59 -10.05 -1.90 -4.60
CA SER A 59 -9.10 -3.02 -4.60
C SER A 59 -9.46 -4.08 -5.65
N PRO A 60 -8.49 -4.90 -6.09
CA PRO A 60 -8.75 -6.12 -6.83
C PRO A 60 -9.77 -7.04 -6.13
N GLU A 61 -10.53 -7.80 -6.91
CA GLU A 61 -11.56 -8.71 -6.40
C GLU A 61 -10.97 -9.75 -5.43
N GLU A 62 -9.78 -10.25 -5.72
CA GLU A 62 -9.04 -11.18 -4.85
C GLU A 62 -8.76 -10.60 -3.45
N PHE A 63 -8.38 -9.32 -3.36
CA PHE A 63 -8.16 -8.67 -2.07
C PHE A 63 -9.45 -8.60 -1.24
N LEU A 64 -10.57 -8.30 -1.88
CA LEU A 64 -11.88 -8.29 -1.22
C LEU A 64 -12.24 -9.69 -0.71
N ILE A 65 -12.09 -10.71 -1.55
CA ILE A 65 -12.36 -12.11 -1.20
C ILE A 65 -11.50 -12.56 -0.01
N ASN A 66 -10.20 -12.24 -0.02
CA ASN A 66 -9.27 -12.58 1.06
C ASN A 66 -9.63 -11.86 2.38
N ASN A 67 -10.26 -10.69 2.28
CA ASN A 67 -10.80 -9.96 3.42
C ASN A 67 -12.26 -10.33 3.76
N HIS A 68 -12.76 -11.45 3.21
CA HIS A 68 -14.11 -11.97 3.44
C HIS A 68 -15.23 -11.03 2.97
N ILE A 69 -14.94 -10.23 1.95
CA ILE A 69 -15.85 -9.26 1.34
C ILE A 69 -16.24 -9.76 -0.05
N LEU A 70 -17.52 -10.09 -0.19
CA LEU A 70 -18.13 -10.38 -1.49
C LEU A 70 -18.99 -9.20 -1.89
N LEU A 71 -18.44 -8.32 -2.72
CA LEU A 71 -19.20 -7.18 -3.25
C LEU A 71 -20.11 -7.61 -4.39
N GLU A 72 -21.36 -7.20 -4.25
CA GLU A 72 -22.41 -7.28 -5.26
C GLU A 72 -23.04 -5.90 -5.40
N ASN A 73 -23.99 -5.73 -6.31
CA ASN A 73 -24.75 -4.48 -6.39
C ASN A 73 -25.46 -4.22 -5.04
N LYS A 74 -25.21 -3.07 -4.43
CA LYS A 74 -25.77 -2.70 -3.12
C LYS A 74 -26.61 -1.44 -3.24
N LYS A 75 -27.76 -1.41 -2.56
CA LYS A 75 -28.66 -0.25 -2.53
C LYS A 75 -28.06 0.95 -1.79
N GLU A 76 -27.25 0.69 -0.78
CA GLU A 76 -26.59 1.72 0.00
C GLU A 76 -25.25 1.20 0.53
N ILE A 77 -24.21 1.99 0.28
CA ILE A 77 -22.86 1.81 0.82
C ILE A 77 -22.30 3.17 1.23
N GLU A 78 -21.35 3.18 2.16
CA GLU A 78 -20.56 4.36 2.49
C GLU A 78 -19.10 4.13 2.08
N ILE A 79 -18.52 5.15 1.45
CA ILE A 79 -17.15 5.14 0.94
C ILE A 79 -16.44 6.34 1.53
N ARG A 80 -15.30 6.13 2.17
CA ARG A 80 -14.36 7.21 2.44
C ARG A 80 -13.31 7.22 1.34
N GLY A 81 -13.07 8.36 0.71
CA GLY A 81 -12.14 8.43 -0.39
C GLY A 81 -11.79 9.85 -0.82
N ILE A 82 -10.88 9.93 -1.77
CA ILE A 82 -10.49 11.18 -2.41
C ILE A 82 -11.15 11.24 -3.78
N LEU A 83 -11.87 12.33 -4.07
CA LEU A 83 -12.40 12.57 -5.42
C LEU A 83 -11.31 13.19 -6.30
N LYS A 84 -11.00 12.53 -7.42
CA LYS A 84 -10.14 13.02 -8.49
C LYS A 84 -10.97 13.09 -9.77
N GLU A 85 -11.35 14.30 -10.16
CA GLU A 85 -12.26 14.53 -11.28
C GLU A 85 -13.59 13.78 -11.05
N ASP A 86 -13.86 12.71 -11.81
CA ASP A 86 -15.08 11.89 -11.71
C ASP A 86 -14.82 10.49 -11.11
N GLU A 87 -13.63 10.27 -10.54
CA GLU A 87 -13.20 9.01 -9.95
C GLU A 87 -12.91 9.15 -8.45
N ILE A 88 -13.44 8.23 -7.64
CA ILE A 88 -13.19 8.17 -6.20
C ILE A 88 -12.10 7.16 -5.92
N GLU A 89 -10.97 7.61 -5.40
CA GLU A 89 -9.96 6.73 -4.80
C GLU A 89 -10.43 6.28 -3.42
N VAL A 90 -10.83 5.01 -3.32
CA VAL A 90 -11.41 4.48 -2.08
C VAL A 90 -10.32 4.22 -1.04
N TYR A 91 -10.46 4.85 0.12
CA TYR A 91 -9.65 4.59 1.32
C TYR A 91 -10.32 3.59 2.25
N ASN A 92 -11.63 3.73 2.46
CA ASN A 92 -12.40 2.78 3.24
C ASN A 92 -13.73 2.47 2.60
N LEU A 93 -14.12 1.21 2.70
CA LEU A 93 -15.42 0.70 2.31
C LEU A 93 -16.21 0.35 3.56
N ILE A 94 -17.40 0.92 3.73
CA ILE A 94 -18.24 0.75 4.92
C ILE A 94 -19.61 0.22 4.49
N TYR A 95 -19.93 -1.01 4.90
CA TYR A 95 -21.25 -1.61 4.64
C TYR A 95 -21.62 -2.61 5.74
N GLU A 96 -22.91 -2.72 6.09
CA GLU A 96 -23.44 -3.73 7.04
C GLU A 96 -22.64 -3.87 8.37
N LYS A 97 -22.05 -2.77 8.87
CA LYS A 97 -21.16 -2.69 10.06
C LYS A 97 -19.74 -3.23 9.87
N ILE A 98 -19.36 -3.58 8.66
CA ILE A 98 -17.97 -3.83 8.26
C ILE A 98 -17.37 -2.52 7.79
N GLU A 99 -16.14 -2.25 8.22
CA GLU A 99 -15.30 -1.16 7.73
C GLU A 99 -13.98 -1.77 7.27
N LEU A 100 -13.76 -1.78 5.94
CA LEU A 100 -12.52 -2.28 5.35
C LEU A 100 -11.67 -1.10 4.93
N ALA A 101 -10.43 -1.05 5.45
CA ALA A 101 -9.40 -0.19 4.88
C ALA A 101 -8.90 -0.79 3.57
N LEU A 102 -8.76 0.07 2.56
CA LEU A 102 -8.25 -0.23 1.24
C LEU A 102 -6.91 0.45 0.98
N ARG A 103 -6.63 1.55 1.70
CA ARG A 103 -5.37 2.30 1.64
C ARG A 103 -4.88 2.64 3.03
N ASP A 104 -3.56 2.86 3.16
CA ASP A 104 -2.94 3.36 4.39
C ASP A 104 -3.10 4.89 4.55
N GLU A 105 -2.48 5.45 5.59
CA GLU A 105 -2.49 6.90 5.87
C GLU A 105 -1.77 7.74 4.80
N ASN A 106 -0.95 7.11 3.94
CA ASN A 106 -0.23 7.75 2.85
C ASN A 106 -0.94 7.54 1.49
N GLY A 107 -2.08 6.85 1.47
CA GLY A 107 -2.82 6.53 0.25
C GLY A 107 -2.29 5.33 -0.54
N ILE A 108 -1.31 4.60 0.00
CA ILE A 108 -0.76 3.40 -0.60
C ILE A 108 -1.84 2.31 -0.55
N PRO A 109 -2.18 1.67 -1.69
CA PRO A 109 -3.12 0.56 -1.67
C PRO A 109 -2.62 -0.58 -0.81
N LEU A 110 -3.46 -1.07 0.12
CA LEU A 110 -3.06 -2.15 1.02
C LEU A 110 -2.74 -3.45 0.29
N TRP A 111 -3.35 -3.69 -0.89
CA TRP A 111 -3.02 -4.83 -1.76
C TRP A 111 -1.71 -4.66 -2.55
N GLU A 112 -1.15 -3.45 -2.59
CA GLU A 112 0.16 -3.15 -3.20
C GLU A 112 1.22 -2.82 -2.16
N SER A 113 0.84 -2.69 -0.88
CA SER A 113 1.77 -2.42 0.20
C SER A 113 2.65 -3.64 0.48
N ASP A 114 3.95 -3.41 0.64
CA ASP A 114 4.96 -4.45 0.92
C ASP A 114 4.62 -5.29 2.18
N GLU A 115 3.71 -4.81 3.04
CA GLU A 115 3.24 -5.50 4.25
C GLU A 115 2.19 -6.58 3.97
N ALA A 116 1.44 -6.51 2.87
CA ALA A 116 0.36 -7.47 2.56
C ALA A 116 0.81 -8.72 1.79
N ASP A 117 2.00 -8.71 1.17
CA ASP A 117 2.58 -9.86 0.44
C ASP A 117 3.95 -10.30 0.99
N PHE A 118 4.21 -9.97 2.25
CA PHE A 118 5.39 -10.47 2.95
C PHE A 118 5.19 -11.95 3.32
N GLN A 119 5.64 -12.83 2.44
CA GLN A 119 5.71 -14.27 2.69
C GLN A 119 7.19 -14.70 2.69
N PRO A 120 7.76 -15.07 3.84
CA PRO A 120 9.13 -15.55 3.90
C PRO A 120 9.26 -16.89 3.15
N TYR A 121 10.43 -17.14 2.58
CA TYR A 121 10.66 -18.36 1.80
C TYR A 121 10.64 -19.62 2.68
N GLU A 122 10.29 -20.75 2.09
CA GLU A 122 10.28 -22.07 2.73
C GLU A 122 11.20 -23.06 2.00
N VAL A 123 11.78 -23.99 2.77
CA VAL A 123 12.57 -25.12 2.24
C VAL A 123 11.69 -26.35 2.11
N MET A 124 11.69 -26.99 0.94
CA MET A 124 11.14 -28.33 0.70
C MET A 124 12.20 -29.39 1.07
N PRO A 125 12.06 -30.09 2.21
CA PRO A 125 13.09 -30.99 2.69
C PRO A 125 13.38 -32.13 1.69
N GLU A 126 12.38 -32.64 1.00
CA GLU A 126 12.52 -33.74 0.03
C GLU A 126 13.39 -33.41 -1.19
N LYS A 127 13.62 -32.11 -1.49
CA LYS A 127 14.50 -31.66 -2.59
C LYS A 127 15.83 -31.10 -2.12
N CYS A 128 15.96 -30.80 -0.83
CA CYS A 128 17.15 -30.16 -0.31
C CYS A 128 18.26 -31.21 -0.14
N ILE A 129 19.39 -30.96 -0.79
CA ILE A 129 20.55 -31.85 -0.78
C ILE A 129 21.63 -31.42 0.23
N GLY A 130 21.31 -30.48 1.12
CA GLY A 130 22.22 -30.04 2.18
C GLY A 130 23.49 -29.32 1.69
N CYS A 131 23.48 -28.72 0.48
CA CYS A 131 24.68 -28.10 -0.11
C CYS A 131 25.14 -26.77 0.55
N GLN A 132 24.32 -26.18 1.42
CA GLN A 132 24.60 -24.96 2.20
C GLN A 132 24.87 -23.68 1.38
N LEU A 133 24.64 -23.69 0.07
CA LEU A 133 24.81 -22.49 -0.76
C LEU A 133 23.86 -21.37 -0.33
N CYS A 134 22.60 -21.68 -0.07
CA CYS A 134 21.62 -20.70 0.40
C CYS A 134 22.01 -20.04 1.73
N VAL A 135 22.61 -20.80 2.65
CA VAL A 135 23.15 -20.28 3.92
C VAL A 135 24.26 -19.28 3.65
N LYS A 136 25.21 -19.62 2.77
CA LYS A 136 26.34 -18.75 2.44
C LYS A 136 25.93 -17.41 1.82
N TYR A 137 24.87 -17.40 1.02
CA TYR A 137 24.49 -16.24 0.21
C TYR A 137 23.29 -15.45 0.75
N CYS A 138 22.64 -15.89 1.83
CA CYS A 138 21.59 -15.10 2.47
C CYS A 138 22.23 -13.88 3.17
N PRO A 139 21.93 -12.64 2.76
CA PRO A 139 22.55 -11.46 3.37
C PRO A 139 21.90 -11.05 4.70
N TYR A 140 20.84 -11.74 5.11
CA TYR A 140 20.07 -11.47 6.33
C TYR A 140 20.27 -12.53 7.42
N ASP A 141 21.20 -13.48 7.20
CA ASP A 141 21.45 -14.59 8.11
C ASP A 141 20.17 -15.36 8.51
N ALA A 142 19.21 -15.42 7.58
CA ALA A 142 17.90 -16.02 7.81
C ALA A 142 17.89 -17.53 7.56
N ILE A 143 19.00 -18.15 7.12
CA ILE A 143 19.03 -19.57 6.75
C ILE A 143 20.11 -20.29 7.57
N SER A 144 19.72 -21.39 8.21
CA SER A 144 20.62 -22.24 9.00
C SER A 144 20.50 -23.71 8.61
N MET A 145 21.40 -24.56 9.10
CA MET A 145 21.37 -26.00 8.86
C MET A 145 20.90 -26.77 10.11
N VAL A 146 19.84 -27.57 9.97
CA VAL A 146 19.30 -28.44 11.01
C VAL A 146 19.19 -29.86 10.46
N LYS A 147 19.86 -30.82 11.09
CA LYS A 147 19.87 -32.24 10.68
C LYS A 147 20.23 -32.45 9.20
N GLY A 148 21.17 -31.66 8.68
CA GLY A 148 21.62 -31.73 7.27
C GLY A 148 20.73 -30.98 6.28
N MET A 149 19.65 -30.35 6.74
CA MET A 149 18.67 -29.65 5.92
C MET A 149 18.72 -28.15 6.18
N ALA A 150 18.52 -27.35 5.14
CA ALA A 150 18.35 -25.90 5.30
C ALA A 150 17.01 -25.61 6.00
N VAL A 151 17.00 -24.64 6.92
CA VAL A 151 15.81 -24.11 7.59
C VAL A 151 15.86 -22.59 7.52
N ILE A 152 14.75 -21.97 7.13
CA ILE A 152 14.61 -20.52 7.02
C ILE A 152 13.91 -19.99 8.27
N ASP A 153 14.58 -19.08 8.98
CA ASP A 153 14.04 -18.27 10.05
C ASP A 153 13.08 -17.24 9.46
N GLN A 154 11.79 -17.45 9.73
CA GLN A 154 10.70 -16.67 9.16
C GLN A 154 10.71 -15.21 9.64
N GLU A 155 11.27 -14.93 10.81
CA GLU A 155 11.32 -13.57 11.37
C GLU A 155 12.46 -12.74 10.75
N LYS A 156 13.51 -13.40 10.24
CA LYS A 156 14.66 -12.73 9.61
C LYS A 156 14.59 -12.64 8.10
N CYS A 157 13.81 -13.51 7.47
CA CYS A 157 13.77 -13.62 6.02
C CYS A 157 12.98 -12.47 5.42
N VAL A 158 13.64 -11.48 4.81
CA VAL A 158 12.97 -10.33 4.20
C VAL A 158 12.44 -10.56 2.77
N ALA A 159 12.18 -11.81 2.40
CA ALA A 159 11.66 -12.20 1.08
C ALA A 159 12.47 -11.69 -0.16
N CYS A 160 13.79 -11.51 -0.04
CA CYS A 160 14.62 -10.95 -1.13
C CYS A 160 14.87 -11.83 -2.37
N GLY A 161 14.44 -13.10 -2.39
CA GLY A 161 14.59 -13.99 -3.54
C GLY A 161 15.99 -14.54 -3.85
N ILE A 162 17.07 -14.06 -3.22
CA ILE A 162 18.44 -14.53 -3.53
C ILE A 162 18.59 -16.06 -3.41
N CYS A 163 17.93 -16.67 -2.44
CA CYS A 163 17.99 -18.11 -2.20
C CYS A 163 17.35 -18.95 -3.33
N THR A 164 16.45 -18.36 -4.12
CA THR A 164 15.81 -19.01 -5.28
C THR A 164 16.39 -18.54 -6.61
N ASP A 165 16.64 -17.24 -6.75
CA ASP A 165 16.91 -16.61 -8.06
C ASP A 165 18.41 -16.31 -8.25
N GLY A 166 19.16 -16.34 -7.15
CA GLY A 166 20.58 -15.98 -7.11
C GLY A 166 20.82 -14.49 -6.90
N ASN A 167 22.08 -14.08 -7.06
CA ASN A 167 22.53 -12.71 -6.74
C ASN A 167 23.16 -11.99 -7.95
N ASN A 168 22.79 -12.37 -9.18
CA ASN A 168 23.43 -11.94 -10.42
C ASN A 168 24.96 -12.20 -10.51
N GLY A 169 25.56 -12.83 -9.50
CA GLY A 169 26.97 -13.16 -9.41
C GLY A 169 27.20 -14.67 -9.51
N SER A 170 28.01 -15.19 -8.60
CA SER A 170 28.42 -16.60 -8.54
C SER A 170 27.32 -17.54 -8.07
N PHE A 171 26.27 -17.03 -7.42
CA PHE A 171 25.15 -17.84 -6.95
C PHE A 171 23.96 -17.68 -7.88
N LYS A 172 23.46 -18.80 -8.40
CA LYS A 172 22.34 -18.88 -9.34
C LYS A 172 21.05 -19.40 -8.69
N GLY A 173 20.96 -19.29 -7.36
CA GLY A 173 19.84 -19.82 -6.60
C GLY A 173 20.01 -21.28 -6.19
N CYS A 174 19.00 -21.82 -5.52
CA CYS A 174 19.00 -23.20 -5.05
C CYS A 174 19.09 -24.18 -6.23
N PRO A 175 20.17 -25.00 -6.34
CA PRO A 175 20.39 -25.85 -7.51
C PRO A 175 19.36 -26.96 -7.70
N THR A 176 18.58 -27.27 -6.66
CA THR A 176 17.53 -28.30 -6.68
C THR A 176 16.12 -27.71 -6.61
N ASN A 177 15.99 -26.38 -6.70
CA ASN A 177 14.72 -25.67 -6.51
C ASN A 177 14.01 -26.10 -5.22
N ALA A 178 14.79 -26.35 -4.15
CA ALA A 178 14.27 -26.78 -2.86
C ALA A 178 13.76 -25.60 -2.02
N ILE A 179 13.79 -24.37 -2.51
CA ILE A 179 13.33 -23.17 -1.81
C ILE A 179 12.25 -22.50 -2.66
N LYS A 180 11.14 -22.08 -2.05
CA LYS A 180 10.01 -21.45 -2.74
C LYS A 180 9.38 -20.35 -1.88
N LYS A 181 8.77 -19.35 -2.52
CA LYS A 181 7.81 -18.46 -1.83
C LYS A 181 6.56 -19.31 -1.53
N PRO A 182 6.00 -19.27 -0.30
CA PRO A 182 4.67 -19.81 -0.03
C PRO A 182 3.72 -19.19 -1.05
N SER A 183 3.02 -20.02 -1.80
CA SER A 183 1.98 -19.51 -2.70
C SER A 183 0.91 -18.85 -1.85
N SER A 184 0.62 -17.58 -2.12
CA SER A 184 -0.73 -17.02 -1.91
C SER A 184 -1.69 -18.04 -2.51
N GLN A 185 -2.41 -18.74 -1.64
CA GLN A 185 -3.49 -19.64 -2.05
C GLN A 185 -4.68 -18.82 -2.49
#